data_AF-A0A0F8E2X8-F1
#
_entry.id   AF-A0A0F8E2X8-F1
#
_cell.length_a   1.000
_cell.length_b   1.000
_cell.length_c   1.000
_cell.angle_alpha   90.00
_cell.angle_beta   90.00
_cell.angle_gamma   90.00
#
_symmetry.space_group_name_H-M   'P 1'
#
loop_
_entity.id
_entity.type
_entity.pdbx_description
1 polymer ?
#
loop_
_entity_poly.entity_id
_entity_poly.type
_entity_poly.pdbx_seq_one_letter_code
_entity_poly.pdbx_strand_id
1 'polypeptide(L)'
;MRMLEEFFPEFTEKLEEIDKLYAEKRMIDEKTYQFICFALSIKARSKPCVLKHFKGALEAGATVKELSYIFALVMREAAGADDCWTHDVIGDWKEILKGNISCSCEK
;
A
#
# COMPACT_ATOMS: atom_id res chain seq x y z
N MET A 1 -21.45 -2.64 17.57
CA MET A 1 -21.41 -3.56 16.42
C MET A 1 -20.97 -2.79 15.19
N ARG A 2 -20.19 -3.43 14.30
CA ARG A 2 -19.87 -2.86 12.99
C ARG A 2 -21.10 -3.02 12.09
N MET A 3 -21.46 -1.99 11.32
CA MET A 3 -22.65 -2.00 10.45
C MET A 3 -22.70 -3.22 9.52
N LEU A 4 -21.57 -3.62 8.94
CA LEU A 4 -21.47 -4.77 8.05
C LEU A 4 -21.76 -6.10 8.75
N GLU A 5 -21.32 -6.25 10.00
CA GLU A 5 -21.55 -7.44 10.82
C GLU A 5 -23.03 -7.56 11.23
N GLU A 6 -23.74 -6.44 11.33
CA GLU A 6 -25.16 -6.38 11.67
C GLU A 6 -26.07 -6.70 10.48
N PHE A 7 -25.75 -6.18 9.30
CA PHE A 7 -26.62 -6.30 8.12
C PHE A 7 -26.19 -7.41 7.14
N PHE A 8 -24.90 -7.74 7.08
CA PHE A 8 -24.36 -8.73 6.15
C PHE A 8 -23.19 -9.51 6.78
N PRO A 9 -23.44 -10.26 7.87
CA PRO A 9 -22.41 -10.98 8.61
C PRO A 9 -21.57 -11.93 7.75
N GLU A 10 -22.14 -12.49 6.68
CA GLU A 10 -21.46 -13.41 5.77
C GLU A 10 -20.22 -12.77 5.11
N PHE A 11 -20.23 -11.47 4.81
CA PHE A 11 -19.04 -10.81 4.26
C PHE A 11 -17.96 -10.64 5.32
N THR A 12 -18.33 -10.30 6.55
CA THR A 12 -17.37 -10.16 7.65
C THR A 12 -16.75 -11.51 8.02
N GLU A 13 -17.56 -12.58 8.05
CA GLU A 13 -17.07 -13.95 8.29
C GLU A 13 -16.08 -14.38 7.21
N LYS A 14 -16.36 -14.11 5.93
CA LYS A 14 -15.42 -14.44 4.84
C LYS A 14 -14.11 -13.66 4.93
N LEU A 15 -14.13 -12.40 5.35
CA LEU A 15 -12.91 -11.64 5.60
C LEU A 15 -12.10 -12.25 6.76
N GLU A 16 -12.75 -12.70 7.82
CA GLU A 16 -12.09 -13.37 8.96
C GLU A 16 -11.52 -14.74 8.59
N GLU A 17 -12.23 -15.52 7.77
CA GLU A 17 -11.72 -16.79 7.21
C GLU A 17 -10.45 -16.55 6.37
N ILE A 18 -10.43 -15.51 5.55
CA ILE A 18 -9.25 -15.12 4.76
C ILE A 18 -8.08 -14.73 5.67
N ASP A 19 -8.31 -13.93 6.70
CA ASP A 19 -7.27 -13.53 7.65
C ASP A 19 -6.64 -14.75 8.36
N LYS A 20 -7.46 -15.73 8.76
CA LYS A 20 -6.98 -16.99 9.36
C LYS A 20 -6.16 -17.79 8.36
N LEU A 21 -6.63 -17.92 7.13
CA LEU A 21 -5.90 -18.66 6.09
C LEU A 21 -4.53 -18.02 5.81
N TYR A 22 -4.44 -16.70 5.77
CA TYR A 22 -3.15 -16.00 5.66
C TYR A 22 -2.23 -16.30 6.84
N ALA A 23 -2.74 -16.27 8.07
CA ALA A 23 -1.95 -16.58 9.25
C ALA A 23 -1.41 -18.02 9.23
N GLU A 24 -2.20 -18.99 8.74
CA GLU A 24 -1.82 -20.40 8.63
C GLU A 24 -0.86 -20.70 7.47
N LYS A 25 -1.05 -20.04 6.32
CA LYS A 25 -0.33 -20.35 5.07
C LYS A 25 0.86 -19.45 4.79
N ARG A 26 1.04 -18.35 5.55
CA ARG A 26 2.17 -17.45 5.34
C ARG A 26 3.50 -18.21 5.41
N MET A 27 4.38 -17.88 4.48
CA MET A 27 5.74 -18.44 4.40
C MET A 27 6.80 -17.51 4.99
N ILE A 28 6.36 -16.40 5.58
CA ILE A 28 7.20 -15.36 6.16
C ILE A 28 6.89 -15.22 7.64
N ASP A 29 7.87 -14.77 8.41
CA ASP A 29 7.69 -14.48 9.83
C ASP A 29 6.73 -13.31 10.06
N GLU A 30 6.25 -13.20 11.31
CA GLU A 30 5.31 -12.14 11.70
C GLU A 30 5.90 -10.75 11.46
N LYS A 31 7.18 -10.54 11.74
CA LYS A 31 7.83 -9.22 11.60
C LYS A 31 7.82 -8.76 10.15
N THR A 32 8.18 -9.64 9.23
CA THR A 32 8.20 -9.39 7.78
C THR A 32 6.79 -9.17 7.26
N TYR A 33 5.82 -9.98 7.69
CA TYR A 33 4.42 -9.79 7.36
C TYR A 33 3.92 -8.41 7.76
N GLN A 34 4.20 -7.98 9.00
CA GLN A 34 3.79 -6.67 9.49
C GLN A 34 4.49 -5.52 8.75
N PHE A 35 5.75 -5.66 8.34
CA PHE A 35 6.41 -4.67 7.48
C PHE A 35 5.71 -4.49 6.13
N ILE A 36 5.31 -5.59 5.48
CA ILE A 36 4.58 -5.55 4.20
C ILE A 36 3.22 -4.89 4.40
N CYS A 37 2.45 -5.32 5.40
CA CYS A 37 1.14 -4.73 5.67
C CYS A 37 1.23 -3.25 6.09
N PHE A 38 2.25 -2.87 6.86
CA PHE A 38 2.54 -1.48 7.19
C PHE A 38 2.79 -0.66 5.91
N ALA A 39 3.64 -1.15 5.01
CA ALA A 39 3.92 -0.47 3.75
C ALA A 39 2.66 -0.32 2.88
N LEU A 40 1.88 -1.40 2.72
CA LEU A 40 0.62 -1.39 1.96
C LEU A 40 -0.40 -0.43 2.57
N SER A 41 -0.51 -0.40 3.90
CA SER A 41 -1.45 0.48 4.61
C SER A 41 -1.14 1.98 4.41
N ILE A 42 0.14 2.34 4.33
CA ILE A 42 0.59 3.70 4.01
C ILE A 42 0.17 4.05 2.57
N LYS A 43 0.47 3.18 1.60
CA LYS A 43 0.09 3.39 0.19
C LYS A 43 -1.42 3.49 0.00
N ALA A 44 -2.19 2.69 0.73
CA ALA A 44 -3.65 2.74 0.74
C ALA A 44 -4.23 3.93 1.53
N ARG A 45 -3.39 4.74 2.19
CA ARG A 45 -3.79 5.86 3.05
C ARG A 45 -4.78 5.46 4.16
N SER A 46 -4.67 4.24 4.66
CA SER A 46 -5.57 3.69 5.68
C SER A 46 -4.99 3.90 7.08
N LYS A 47 -5.33 5.02 7.72
CA LYS A 47 -4.92 5.34 9.10
C LYS A 47 -5.09 4.17 10.10
N PRO A 48 -6.25 3.49 10.20
CA PRO A 48 -6.39 2.39 11.17
C PRO A 48 -5.43 1.23 10.88
N CYS A 49 -5.21 0.88 9.61
CA CYS A 49 -4.28 -0.17 9.23
C CYS A 49 -2.82 0.22 9.50
N VAL A 50 -2.44 1.48 9.22
CA VAL A 50 -1.09 2.01 9.53
C VAL A 50 -0.79 1.84 11.03
N LEU A 51 -1.73 2.21 11.89
CA LEU A 51 -1.56 2.07 13.34
C LEU A 51 -1.53 0.60 13.78
N LYS A 52 -2.40 -0.25 13.22
CA LYS A 52 -2.44 -1.69 13.50
C LYS A 52 -1.10 -2.35 13.19
N HIS A 53 -0.58 -2.13 11.98
CA HIS A 53 0.63 -2.82 11.53
C HIS A 53 1.92 -2.22 12.08
N PHE A 54 1.94 -0.93 12.40
CA PHE A 54 3.04 -0.34 13.17
C PHE A 54 3.18 -1.00 14.55
N LYS A 55 2.07 -1.16 15.29
CA LYS A 55 2.08 -1.82 16.60
C LYS A 55 2.39 -3.32 16.49
N GLY A 56 1.74 -4.02 15.54
CA GLY A 56 1.99 -5.45 15.32
C GLY A 56 3.45 -5.75 14.97
N ALA A 57 4.11 -4.89 14.20
CA ALA A 57 5.54 -5.02 13.93
C ALA A 57 6.39 -4.89 15.20
N LEU A 58 6.10 -3.92 16.06
CA LEU A 58 6.80 -3.75 17.34
C LEU A 58 6.60 -4.97 18.26
N GLU A 59 5.38 -5.49 18.33
CA GLU A 59 5.05 -6.70 19.08
C GLU A 59 5.78 -7.94 18.53
N ALA A 60 6.02 -7.99 17.22
CA ALA A 60 6.84 -9.00 16.55
C ALA A 60 8.36 -8.77 16.70
N GLY A 61 8.79 -7.81 17.52
CA GLY A 61 10.20 -7.54 17.81
C GLY A 61 10.88 -6.59 16.82
N ALA A 62 10.13 -5.87 15.99
CA ALA A 62 10.71 -4.79 15.20
C ALA A 62 11.11 -3.59 16.07
N THR A 63 12.10 -2.85 15.58
CA THR A 63 12.50 -1.57 16.14
C THR A 63 11.85 -0.41 15.37
N VAL A 64 11.74 0.75 16.01
CA VAL A 64 11.32 1.99 15.35
C VAL A 64 12.26 2.36 14.19
N LYS A 65 13.55 2.00 14.28
CA LYS A 65 14.54 2.22 13.21
C LYS A 65 14.22 1.38 11.97
N GLU A 66 13.89 0.10 12.12
CA GLU A 66 13.45 -0.75 11.01
C GLU A 66 12.14 -0.22 10.39
N LEU A 67 11.16 0.18 11.22
CA LEU A 67 9.91 0.76 10.73
C LEU A 67 10.12 2.08 9.97
N SER A 68 11.06 2.91 10.42
CA SER A 68 11.44 4.14 9.73
C SER A 68 12.08 3.86 8.38
N TYR A 69 12.88 2.80 8.26
CA TYR A 69 13.43 2.36 6.98
C TYR A 69 12.33 1.90 6.01
N ILE A 70 11.37 1.09 6.47
CA ILE A 70 10.21 0.70 5.66
C ILE A 70 9.41 1.92 5.23
N PHE A 71 9.17 2.87 6.13
CA PHE A 71 8.48 4.12 5.80
C PHE A 71 9.22 4.93 4.72
N ALA A 72 10.53 5.09 4.85
CA ALA A 72 11.37 5.76 3.85
C ALA A 72 11.32 5.05 2.50
N LEU A 73 11.35 3.71 2.48
CA LEU A 73 11.19 2.90 1.27
C LEU A 73 9.84 3.18 0.60
N VAL A 74 8.73 3.20 1.35
CA VAL A 74 7.41 3.51 0.78
C VAL A 74 7.36 4.90 0.16
N MET A 75 7.99 5.88 0.81
CA MET A 75 8.06 7.26 0.29
C MET A 75 8.87 7.32 -1.01
N ARG A 76 10.03 6.65 -1.08
CA ARG A 76 10.81 6.53 -2.32
C ARG A 76 10.00 5.88 -3.44
N GLU A 77 9.34 4.76 -3.18
CA GLU A 77 8.52 4.05 -4.17
C GLU A 77 7.24 4.81 -4.55
N ALA A 78 6.81 5.79 -3.75
CA ALA A 78 5.75 6.71 -4.14
C ALA A 78 6.27 7.84 -5.02
N ALA A 79 7.39 8.44 -4.65
CA ALA A 79 8.04 9.49 -5.43
C ALA A 79 8.45 8.99 -6.82
N GLY A 80 8.89 7.73 -6.95
CA GLY A 80 9.22 7.15 -8.25
C GLY A 80 8.02 7.01 -9.19
N ALA A 81 6.80 6.84 -8.65
CA ALA A 81 5.60 6.85 -9.48
C ALA A 81 5.37 8.24 -10.08
N ASP A 82 5.61 9.31 -9.31
CA ASP A 82 5.50 10.68 -9.82
C ASP A 82 6.67 11.03 -10.74
N ASP A 83 7.91 10.64 -10.40
CA ASP A 83 9.12 10.98 -11.14
C ASP A 83 9.24 10.21 -12.46
N CYS A 84 9.18 8.87 -12.43
CA CYS A 84 9.30 8.05 -13.63
C CYS A 84 8.12 8.24 -14.58
N TRP A 85 6.88 8.31 -14.06
CA TRP A 85 5.71 8.54 -14.90
C TRP A 85 5.74 9.94 -15.51
N THR A 86 6.12 10.97 -14.74
CA THR A 86 6.23 12.33 -15.30
C THR A 86 7.31 12.35 -16.40
N HIS A 87 8.49 11.77 -16.16
CA HIS A 87 9.53 11.68 -17.19
C HIS A 87 9.10 10.87 -18.42
N ASP A 88 8.28 9.83 -18.27
CA ASP A 88 7.72 9.11 -19.41
C ASP A 88 6.66 9.93 -20.15
N VAL A 89 5.78 10.64 -19.44
CA VAL A 89 4.67 11.42 -20.03
C VAL A 89 5.14 12.71 -20.71
N ILE A 90 6.11 13.41 -20.12
CA ILE A 90 6.69 14.63 -20.69
C ILE A 90 8.09 14.43 -21.26
N GLY A 91 8.57 13.19 -21.38
CA GLY A 91 9.89 12.87 -21.95
C GLY A 91 10.02 13.34 -23.39
N ASP A 92 8.95 13.21 -24.17
CA ASP A 92 8.85 13.67 -25.56
C ASP A 92 8.33 15.12 -25.68
N TRP A 93 8.54 15.97 -24.67
CA TRP A 93 8.03 17.34 -24.65
C TRP A 93 8.35 18.16 -25.91
N LYS A 94 9.46 17.89 -26.60
CA LYS A 94 9.79 18.55 -27.86
C LYS A 94 8.82 18.20 -28.99
N GLU A 95 8.32 16.97 -29.04
CA GLU A 95 7.31 16.53 -30.01
C GLU A 95 5.92 16.98 -29.58
N ILE A 96 5.63 17.02 -28.27
CA ILE A 96 4.42 17.64 -27.71
C ILE A 96 4.33 19.11 -28.13
N LEU A 97 5.41 19.89 -27.98
CA LEU A 97 5.44 21.31 -28.39
C LEU A 97 5.28 21.52 -29.90
N LYS A 98 5.66 20.54 -30.72
CA LYS A 98 5.43 20.56 -32.17
C LYS A 98 4.00 20.18 -32.55
N GLY A 99 3.17 19.74 -31.59
CA GLY A 99 1.81 19.25 -31.83
C GLY A 99 1.76 17.84 -32.43
N ASN A 100 2.86 17.10 -32.39
CA ASN A 100 2.94 15.75 -32.99
C ASN A 100 2.38 14.65 -32.08
N ILE A 101 2.11 14.97 -30.81
CA ILE A 101 1.56 14.06 -29.81
C ILE A 101 0.24 14.63 -29.33
N SER A 102 -0.86 13.95 -29.65
CA SER A 102 -2.22 14.30 -29.24
C SER A 102 -2.57 13.69 -27.88
N CYS A 103 -3.17 14.47 -26.98
CA CYS A 103 -3.70 13.94 -25.73
C CYS A 103 -4.96 13.12 -26.00
N SER A 104 -5.12 11.97 -25.34
CA SER A 104 -6.38 11.19 -25.38
C SER A 104 -7.58 11.92 -24.76
N CYS A 105 -7.34 13.09 -24.17
CA CYS A 105 -8.35 14.01 -23.64
C CYS A 105 -8.87 15.02 -24.69
N GLU A 106 -8.25 15.09 -25.88
CA GLU A 106 -8.78 15.87 -27.00
C GLU A 106 -10.06 15.18 -27.50
N LYS A 107 -11.20 15.87 -27.34
CA LYS A 107 -12.50 15.45 -27.87
C LYS A 107 -12.63 15.79 -29.34
#